data_AF-A0AAW7DJ73-F1
#
_entry.id   AF-A0AAW7DJ73-F1
#
_cell.length_a   1.000
_cell.length_b   1.000
_cell.length_c   1.000
_cell.angle_alpha   90.00
_cell.angle_beta   90.00
_cell.angle_gamma   90.00
#
_symmetry.space_group_name_H-M   'P 1'
#
loop_
_entity.id
_entity.type
_entity.pdbx_description
1 polymer ?
#
loop_
_entity_poly.entity_id
_entity_poly.type
_entity_poly.pdbx_seq_one_letter_code
_entity_poly.pdbx_strand_id
1 'polypeptide(L)'
;MKKLFNDLEFETIELYKSYRLNHFSLLFMKNYYIEESKENFLTNFIIDDKSIGQIKFIGENMLEATNDNGRYQFLLASASIVSFYQIWEDKYRIKIAKSLGIEKIDSEIYYELNKLRQSILHNDHRPTNEFLKIAKNLSFVNENGVLKLTVDEVHKIYLELIKEINILKERYSK
;
A
#
# COMPACT_ATOMS: atom_id res chain seq x y z
N MET A 1 13.52 14.40 -18.92
CA MET A 1 13.90 13.17 -18.21
C MET A 1 13.82 13.31 -16.69
N LYS A 2 14.63 14.17 -16.03
CA LYS A 2 14.53 14.45 -14.58
C LYS A 2 13.10 14.71 -14.10
N LYS A 3 12.29 15.39 -14.93
CA LYS A 3 10.86 15.61 -14.67
C LYS A 3 10.07 14.31 -14.44
N LEU A 4 10.23 13.27 -15.27
CA LEU A 4 9.43 12.04 -15.14
C LEU A 4 9.76 11.27 -13.85
N PHE A 5 11.04 11.25 -13.44
CA PHE A 5 11.43 10.67 -12.16
C PHE A 5 10.93 11.51 -10.97
N ASN A 6 10.99 12.84 -11.07
CA ASN A 6 10.42 13.73 -10.05
C ASN A 6 8.90 13.54 -9.93
N ASP A 7 8.20 13.38 -11.05
CA ASP A 7 6.76 13.16 -11.07
C ASP A 7 6.41 11.79 -10.45
N LEU A 8 7.18 10.73 -10.77
CA LEU A 8 7.04 9.41 -10.13
C LEU A 8 7.29 9.46 -8.61
N GLU A 9 8.36 10.15 -8.20
CA GLU A 9 8.70 10.39 -6.80
C GLU A 9 7.56 11.11 -6.07
N PHE A 10 7.07 12.21 -6.65
CA PHE A 10 5.97 12.98 -6.11
C PHE A 10 4.70 12.15 -5.96
N GLU A 11 4.29 11.40 -6.99
CA GLU A 11 3.06 10.60 -6.90
C GLU A 11 3.20 9.41 -5.92
N THR A 12 4.39 8.84 -5.79
CA THR A 12 4.68 7.83 -4.77
C THR A 12 4.53 8.42 -3.36
N ILE A 13 5.01 9.65 -3.15
CA ILE A 13 4.84 10.38 -1.89
C ILE A 13 3.36 10.67 -1.62
N GLU A 14 2.61 11.16 -2.61
CA GLU A 14 1.19 11.48 -2.45
C GLU A 14 0.33 10.24 -2.17
N LEU A 15 0.62 9.11 -2.82
CA LEU A 15 0.00 7.83 -2.48
C LEU A 15 0.30 7.42 -1.04
N TYR A 16 1.55 7.55 -0.60
CA TYR A 16 1.92 7.23 0.78
C TYR A 16 1.24 8.16 1.80
N LYS A 17 1.13 9.46 1.51
CA LYS A 17 0.37 10.40 2.33
C LYS A 17 -1.10 10.03 2.41
N SER A 18 -1.71 9.67 1.27
CA SER A 18 -3.10 9.20 1.22
C SER A 18 -3.29 7.94 2.08
N TYR A 19 -2.38 6.97 1.98
CA TYR A 19 -2.36 5.80 2.86
C TYR A 19 -2.31 6.19 4.34
N ARG A 20 -1.38 7.08 4.73
CA ARG A 20 -1.23 7.53 6.12
C ARG A 20 -2.44 8.30 6.63
N LEU A 21 -3.09 9.10 5.79
CA LEU A 21 -4.32 9.80 6.13
C LEU A 21 -5.44 8.80 6.41
N ASN A 22 -5.63 7.81 5.53
CA ASN A 22 -6.66 6.77 5.72
C ASN A 22 -6.40 5.92 6.97
N HIS A 23 -5.14 5.55 7.22
CA HIS A 23 -4.74 4.86 8.45
C HIS A 23 -5.08 5.71 9.70
N PHE A 24 -4.74 7.01 9.68
CA PHE A 24 -5.08 7.92 10.77
C PHE A 24 -6.60 8.04 10.96
N SER A 25 -7.39 8.08 9.88
CA SER A 25 -8.85 8.09 9.96
C SER A 25 -9.41 6.84 10.63
N LEU A 26 -8.85 5.65 10.35
CA LEU A 26 -9.24 4.40 11.02
C LEU A 26 -8.94 4.45 12.53
N LEU A 27 -7.76 4.96 12.90
CA LEU A 27 -7.39 5.14 14.31
C LEU A 27 -8.29 6.16 15.02
N PHE A 28 -8.62 7.27 14.35
CA PHE A 28 -9.50 8.28 14.91
C PHE A 28 -10.92 7.76 15.12
N MET A 29 -11.45 7.00 14.16
CA MET A 29 -12.73 6.30 14.33
C MET A 29 -12.70 5.44 15.60
N LYS A 30 -11.66 4.62 15.77
CA LYS A 30 -11.50 3.81 16.98
C LYS A 30 -11.54 4.68 18.26
N ASN A 31 -10.69 5.71 18.35
CA ASN A 31 -10.60 6.53 19.55
C ASN A 31 -11.91 7.24 19.87
N TYR A 32 -12.55 7.86 18.86
CA TYR A 32 -13.83 8.52 19.03
C TYR A 32 -14.91 7.58 19.60
N TYR A 33 -15.02 6.37 19.04
CA TYR A 33 -16.04 5.42 19.48
C TYR A 33 -15.71 4.73 20.81
N ILE A 34 -14.44 4.50 21.13
CA ILE A 34 -14.04 3.96 22.44
C ILE A 34 -14.19 5.00 23.56
N GLU A 35 -13.82 6.26 23.29
CA GLU A 35 -13.75 7.29 24.33
C GLU A 35 -15.06 8.06 24.52
N GLU A 36 -15.81 8.34 23.46
CA GLU A 36 -17.03 9.17 23.57
C GLU A 36 -18.34 8.36 23.64
N SER A 37 -18.36 7.13 23.13
CA SER A 37 -19.55 6.30 23.25
C SER A 37 -19.48 5.50 24.56
N LYS A 38 -20.49 5.66 25.44
CA LYS A 38 -20.58 4.95 26.74
C LYS A 38 -20.68 3.42 26.61
N GLU A 39 -20.66 2.91 25.39
CA GLU A 39 -20.73 1.52 25.02
C GLU A 39 -19.44 1.22 24.25
N ASN A 40 -18.66 0.21 24.60
CA ASN A 40 -17.40 -0.13 23.90
C ASN A 40 -17.64 -0.75 22.50
N PHE A 41 -18.59 -0.21 21.75
CA PHE A 41 -19.06 -0.75 20.49
C PHE A 41 -19.27 0.40 19.48
N LEU A 42 -18.84 0.19 18.24
CA LEU A 42 -19.29 0.97 17.09
C LEU A 42 -20.75 0.58 16.81
N THR A 43 -21.72 1.02 17.63
CA THR A 43 -23.13 0.65 17.44
C THR A 43 -23.89 1.58 16.50
N ASN A 44 -23.31 2.71 16.05
CA ASN A 44 -24.06 3.71 15.27
C ASN A 44 -23.25 4.50 14.21
N PHE A 45 -22.11 4.02 13.70
CA PHE A 45 -21.52 4.66 12.52
C PHE A 45 -22.30 4.24 11.27
N ILE A 46 -23.10 5.16 10.75
CA ILE A 46 -23.94 4.95 9.57
C ILE A 46 -23.50 5.96 8.52
N ILE A 47 -23.08 5.46 7.36
CA ILE A 47 -22.92 6.27 6.16
C ILE A 47 -24.22 6.13 5.37
N ASP A 48 -24.95 7.23 5.23
CA ASP A 48 -26.17 7.28 4.41
C ASP A 48 -25.79 7.70 2.98
N ASP A 49 -25.92 6.77 2.04
CA ASP A 49 -25.64 7.01 0.63
C ASP A 49 -26.95 6.89 -0.17
N LYS A 50 -27.24 7.91 -0.98
CA LYS A 50 -28.51 7.96 -1.75
C LYS A 50 -28.66 6.83 -2.76
N SER A 51 -27.56 6.22 -3.21
CA SER A 51 -27.54 5.19 -4.25
C SER A 51 -27.58 3.76 -3.71
N ILE A 52 -27.00 3.52 -2.53
CA ILE A 52 -26.89 2.18 -1.92
C ILE A 52 -27.55 2.07 -0.55
N GLY A 53 -28.14 3.16 -0.05
CA GLY A 53 -28.79 3.23 1.25
C GLY A 53 -27.77 3.36 2.38
N GLN A 54 -28.12 2.78 3.54
CA GLN A 54 -27.32 2.91 4.75
C GLN A 54 -26.26 1.81 4.85
N ILE A 55 -24.98 2.20 4.88
CA ILE A 55 -23.88 1.34 5.31
C ILE A 55 -23.73 1.50 6.81
N LYS A 56 -24.05 0.43 7.55
CA LYS A 56 -23.93 0.41 9.00
C LYS A 56 -22.70 -0.38 9.40
N PHE A 57 -21.85 0.23 10.21
CA PHE A 57 -20.70 -0.42 10.81
C PHE A 57 -21.10 -0.84 12.21
N ILE A 58 -21.60 -2.08 12.35
CA ILE A 58 -22.18 -2.64 13.59
C ILE A 58 -21.42 -3.92 13.93
N GLY A 59 -21.03 -4.10 15.20
CA GLY A 59 -20.60 -5.40 15.74
C GLY A 59 -19.41 -5.34 16.70
N GLU A 60 -19.28 -6.39 17.51
CA GLU A 60 -18.25 -6.52 18.56
C GLU A 60 -16.81 -6.52 18.00
N ASN A 61 -16.62 -6.93 16.74
CA ASN A 61 -15.31 -7.06 16.10
C ASN A 61 -14.86 -5.82 15.31
N MET A 62 -15.67 -4.76 15.30
CA MET A 62 -15.36 -3.54 14.53
C MET A 62 -14.13 -2.82 15.09
N LEU A 63 -13.99 -2.73 16.42
CA LEU A 63 -12.83 -2.14 17.07
C LEU A 63 -11.54 -2.90 16.72
N GLU A 64 -11.61 -4.24 16.72
CA GLU A 64 -10.50 -5.10 16.30
C GLU A 64 -10.17 -4.92 14.82
N ALA A 65 -11.18 -4.85 13.95
CA ALA A 65 -11.02 -4.65 12.51
C ALA A 65 -10.39 -3.29 12.16
N THR A 66 -10.59 -2.26 12.99
CA THR A 66 -10.01 -0.91 12.83
C THR A 66 -8.64 -0.72 13.50
N ASN A 67 -8.14 -1.70 14.26
CA ASN A 67 -6.80 -1.62 14.85
C ASN A 67 -5.70 -1.56 13.78
N ASP A 68 -4.49 -1.16 14.18
CA ASP A 68 -3.30 -1.04 13.31
C ASP A 68 -2.89 -2.36 12.63
N ASN A 69 -3.37 -3.50 13.13
CA ASN A 69 -3.19 -4.83 12.53
C ASN A 69 -4.54 -5.49 12.19
N GLY A 70 -5.62 -4.72 12.25
CA GLY A 70 -6.97 -5.16 11.96
C GLY A 70 -7.21 -5.32 10.46
N ARG A 71 -8.34 -5.96 10.15
CA ARG A 71 -8.73 -6.28 8.77
C ARG A 71 -8.77 -5.05 7.85
N TYR A 72 -9.26 -3.90 8.30
CA TYR A 72 -9.35 -2.72 7.43
C TYR A 72 -7.99 -2.11 7.17
N GLN A 73 -7.10 -2.10 8.16
CA GLN A 73 -5.72 -1.65 7.98
C GLN A 73 -4.98 -2.56 7.00
N PHE A 74 -5.19 -3.88 7.10
CA PHE A 74 -4.62 -4.84 6.16
C PHE A 74 -5.11 -4.65 4.72
N LEU A 75 -6.41 -4.43 4.53
CA LEU A 75 -6.98 -4.14 3.20
C LEU A 75 -6.45 -2.82 2.62
N LEU A 76 -6.37 -1.78 3.45
CA LEU A 76 -5.81 -0.49 3.07
C LEU A 76 -4.34 -0.62 2.65
N ALA A 77 -3.52 -1.31 3.46
CA ALA A 77 -2.13 -1.60 3.14
C ALA A 77 -1.98 -2.34 1.80
N SER A 78 -2.82 -3.36 1.61
CA SER A 78 -2.85 -4.15 0.38
C SER A 78 -3.17 -3.30 -0.85
N ALA A 79 -4.21 -2.45 -0.77
CA ALA A 79 -4.60 -1.55 -1.84
C ALA A 79 -3.48 -0.53 -2.18
N SER A 80 -2.81 0.01 -1.16
CA SER A 80 -1.68 0.94 -1.35
C SER A 80 -0.48 0.28 -2.03
N ILE A 81 -0.13 -0.95 -1.63
CA ILE A 81 0.96 -1.73 -2.26
C ILE A 81 0.66 -1.99 -3.74
N VAL A 82 -0.58 -2.40 -4.04
CA VAL A 82 -1.03 -2.60 -5.43
C VAL A 82 -0.90 -1.29 -6.21
N SER A 83 -1.31 -0.16 -5.61
CA SER A 83 -1.27 1.17 -6.24
C SER A 83 0.16 1.64 -6.52
N PHE A 84 1.10 1.42 -5.59
CA PHE A 84 2.52 1.75 -5.80
C PHE A 84 3.07 1.05 -7.05
N TYR A 85 2.76 -0.23 -7.23
CA TYR A 85 3.20 -0.96 -8.42
C TYR A 85 2.52 -0.44 -9.70
N GLN A 86 1.21 -0.17 -9.66
CA GLN A 86 0.47 0.32 -10.83
C GLN A 86 0.97 1.68 -11.31
N ILE A 87 1.28 2.60 -10.39
CA ILE A 87 1.89 3.89 -10.77
C ILE A 87 3.20 3.66 -11.52
N TRP A 88 4.06 2.77 -11.02
CA TRP A 88 5.28 2.43 -11.73
C TRP A 88 5.01 1.78 -13.09
N GLU A 89 4.33 0.65 -13.13
CA GLU A 89 4.20 -0.18 -14.33
C GLU A 89 3.37 0.51 -15.42
N ASP A 90 2.18 0.99 -15.05
CA ASP A 90 1.19 1.46 -16.02
C ASP A 90 1.44 2.91 -16.42
N LYS A 91 1.91 3.75 -15.48
CA LYS A 91 2.01 5.20 -15.71
C LYS A 91 3.41 5.67 -16.07
N TYR A 92 4.46 5.17 -15.41
CA TYR A 92 5.80 5.77 -15.52
C TYR A 92 6.83 4.92 -16.26
N ARG A 93 6.91 3.60 -16.01
CA ARG A 93 7.97 2.72 -16.53
C ARG A 93 8.13 2.85 -18.05
N ILE A 94 7.03 2.68 -18.78
CA ILE A 94 7.02 2.77 -20.25
C ILE A 94 7.35 4.19 -20.73
N LYS A 95 6.83 5.22 -20.06
CA LYS A 95 7.10 6.62 -20.43
C LYS A 95 8.57 6.99 -20.24
N ILE A 96 9.17 6.56 -19.13
CA ILE A 96 10.58 6.79 -18.85
C ILE A 96 11.44 5.99 -19.84
N ALA A 97 11.15 4.70 -20.08
CA ALA A 97 11.88 3.88 -21.05
C ALA A 97 11.87 4.50 -22.46
N LYS A 98 10.69 4.91 -22.95
CA LYS A 98 10.55 5.63 -24.22
C LYS A 98 11.36 6.93 -24.25
N SER A 99 11.37 7.69 -23.16
CA SER A 99 12.15 8.94 -23.08
C SER A 99 13.67 8.73 -23.09
N LEU A 100 14.12 7.52 -22.75
CA LEU A 100 15.53 7.11 -22.74
C LEU A 100 15.95 6.39 -24.03
N GLY A 101 15.01 6.08 -24.93
CA GLY A 101 15.29 5.29 -26.13
C GLY A 101 15.64 3.82 -25.83
N ILE A 102 15.22 3.30 -24.68
CA ILE A 102 15.40 1.89 -24.30
C ILE A 102 14.05 1.16 -24.30
N GLU A 103 14.08 -0.16 -24.45
CA GLU A 103 12.87 -0.97 -24.47
C GLU A 103 12.15 -0.97 -23.11
N LYS A 104 12.92 -1.10 -22.02
CA LYS A 104 12.39 -1.27 -20.67
C LYS A 104 13.38 -0.79 -19.62
N ILE A 105 12.84 -0.36 -18.48
CA ILE A 105 13.64 -0.15 -17.26
C ILE A 105 13.47 -1.35 -16.36
N ASP A 106 14.58 -1.92 -15.95
CA ASP A 106 14.63 -3.00 -14.97
C ASP A 106 14.94 -2.45 -13.58
N SER A 107 14.17 -2.93 -12.61
CA SER A 107 14.27 -2.56 -11.21
C SER A 107 13.96 -3.79 -10.38
N GLU A 108 14.89 -4.16 -9.50
CA GLU A 108 14.75 -5.32 -8.61
C GLU A 108 13.61 -5.07 -7.61
N ILE A 109 13.56 -3.88 -6.99
CA ILE A 109 12.49 -3.48 -6.08
C ILE A 109 11.11 -3.57 -6.73
N TYR A 110 10.92 -3.01 -7.93
CA TYR A 110 9.61 -3.08 -8.59
C TYR A 110 9.26 -4.49 -9.08
N TYR A 111 10.26 -5.33 -9.36
CA TYR A 111 10.03 -6.74 -9.61
C TYR A 111 9.55 -7.48 -8.35
N GLU A 112 10.21 -7.25 -7.20
CA GLU A 112 9.77 -7.76 -5.91
C GLU A 112 8.35 -7.29 -5.56
N LEU A 113 8.06 -6.00 -5.76
CA LEU A 113 6.75 -5.40 -5.52
C LEU A 113 5.66 -6.02 -6.39
N ASN A 114 5.96 -6.36 -7.65
CA ASN A 114 5.01 -7.09 -8.50
C ASN A 114 4.68 -8.48 -7.93
N LYS A 115 5.67 -9.21 -7.42
CA LYS A 115 5.44 -10.54 -6.83
C LYS A 115 4.69 -10.45 -5.49
N LEU A 116 4.93 -9.39 -4.73
CA LEU A 116 4.10 -9.07 -3.56
C LEU A 116 2.65 -8.76 -3.97
N ARG A 117 2.45 -7.93 -5.00
CA ARG A 117 1.13 -7.63 -5.56
C ARG A 117 0.40 -8.90 -6.02
N GLN A 118 1.08 -9.82 -6.70
CA GLN A 118 0.48 -11.09 -7.11
C GLN A 118 0.07 -11.95 -5.90
N SER A 119 0.86 -11.92 -4.84
CA SER A 119 0.53 -12.58 -3.58
C SER A 119 -0.74 -11.99 -2.94
N ILE A 120 -0.90 -10.67 -2.99
CA ILE A 120 -2.11 -9.96 -2.53
C ILE A 120 -3.34 -10.30 -3.39
N LEU A 121 -3.24 -10.17 -4.71
CA LEU A 121 -4.41 -10.24 -5.61
C LEU A 121 -4.83 -11.65 -6.00
N HIS A 122 -3.92 -12.62 -6.01
CA HIS A 122 -4.15 -13.93 -6.64
C HIS A 122 -3.85 -15.11 -5.72
N ASN A 123 -3.36 -14.88 -4.50
CA ASN A 123 -2.99 -15.94 -3.56
C ASN A 123 -3.56 -15.70 -2.16
N ASP A 124 -4.75 -15.09 -2.07
CA ASP A 124 -5.44 -14.79 -0.81
C ASP A 124 -4.54 -14.12 0.25
N HIS A 125 -3.71 -13.19 -0.20
CA HIS A 125 -2.73 -12.48 0.63
C HIS A 125 -1.72 -13.39 1.34
N ARG A 126 -1.41 -14.54 0.74
CA ARG A 126 -0.30 -15.40 1.14
C ARG A 126 0.87 -15.19 0.19
N PRO A 127 2.12 -15.21 0.67
CA PRO A 127 3.28 -15.10 -0.19
C PRO A 127 3.30 -16.24 -1.20
N THR A 128 3.50 -15.91 -2.48
CA THR A 128 3.74 -16.91 -3.52
C THR A 128 5.16 -17.50 -3.38
N ASN A 129 5.36 -18.73 -3.84
CA ASN A 129 6.71 -19.35 -3.89
C ASN A 129 7.70 -18.48 -4.66
N GLU A 130 7.23 -17.80 -5.71
CA GLU A 130 8.08 -16.89 -6.47
C GLU A 130 8.49 -15.68 -5.66
N PHE A 131 7.55 -15.02 -4.96
CA PHE A 131 7.87 -13.92 -4.05
C PHE A 131 8.90 -14.35 -3.00
N LEU A 132 8.69 -15.49 -2.32
CA LEU A 132 9.62 -16.01 -1.32
C LEU A 132 11.03 -16.26 -1.88
N LYS A 133 11.14 -16.65 -3.15
CA LYS A 133 12.43 -16.92 -3.80
C LYS A 133 13.20 -15.65 -4.14
N ILE A 134 12.50 -14.58 -4.51
CA ILE A 134 13.11 -13.37 -5.09
C ILE A 134 13.14 -12.18 -4.15
N ALA A 135 12.30 -12.17 -3.10
CA ALA A 135 12.21 -11.07 -2.16
C ALA A 135 13.49 -10.97 -1.33
N LYS A 136 14.31 -9.96 -1.60
CA LYS A 136 15.46 -9.61 -0.76
C LYS A 136 15.13 -8.36 0.03
N ASN A 137 14.74 -7.31 -0.68
CA ASN A 137 14.47 -5.99 -0.11
C ASN A 137 13.12 -5.97 0.59
N LEU A 138 12.13 -6.71 0.11
CA LEU A 138 10.78 -6.79 0.67
C LEU A 138 10.55 -8.03 1.53
N SER A 139 11.60 -8.79 1.86
CA SER A 139 11.51 -10.02 2.66
C SER A 139 10.87 -9.82 4.03
N PHE A 140 11.01 -8.62 4.61
CA PHE A 140 10.47 -8.25 5.92
C PHE A 140 8.93 -8.32 6.01
N VAL A 141 8.22 -8.36 4.89
CA VAL A 141 6.74 -8.48 4.88
C VAL A 141 6.29 -9.92 5.09
N ASN A 142 7.18 -10.91 5.02
CA ASN A 142 6.83 -12.30 5.24
C ASN A 142 7.16 -12.70 6.68
N GLU A 143 6.12 -12.99 7.47
CA GLU A 143 6.25 -13.49 8.84
C GLU A 143 5.63 -14.89 8.90
N ASN A 144 6.47 -15.90 9.10
CA ASN A 144 6.05 -17.31 9.23
C ASN A 144 5.14 -17.83 8.09
N GLY A 145 5.36 -17.35 6.85
CA GLY A 145 4.59 -17.78 5.68
C GLY A 145 3.28 -17.01 5.47
N VAL A 146 3.08 -15.90 6.18
CA VAL A 146 1.94 -14.98 6.02
C VAL A 146 2.46 -13.58 5.69
N LEU A 147 1.72 -12.84 4.85
CA LEU A 147 2.05 -11.44 4.60
C LEU A 147 1.64 -10.60 5.82
N LYS A 148 2.65 -10.05 6.49
CA LYS A 148 2.51 -9.01 7.50
C LYS A 148 2.50 -7.65 6.80
N LEU A 149 1.31 -7.06 6.68
CA LEU A 149 1.11 -5.77 5.99
C LEU A 149 0.59 -4.71 6.98
N THR A 150 1.38 -4.42 8.00
CA THR A 150 1.06 -3.36 8.97
C THR A 150 1.47 -1.98 8.43
N VAL A 151 1.20 -0.95 9.22
CA VAL A 151 1.68 0.42 8.98
C VAL A 151 3.19 0.48 8.77
N ASP A 152 3.95 -0.27 9.56
CA ASP A 152 5.41 -0.27 9.53
C ASP A 152 5.93 -0.93 8.26
N GLU A 153 5.34 -2.04 7.83
CA GLU A 153 5.74 -2.71 6.61
C GLU A 153 5.45 -1.86 5.37
N VAL A 154 4.29 -1.19 5.31
CA VAL A 154 4.01 -0.25 4.21
C VAL A 154 4.97 0.93 4.23
N HIS A 155 5.34 1.45 5.40
CA HIS A 155 6.34 2.51 5.52
C HIS A 155 7.72 2.07 5.00
N LYS A 156 8.18 0.88 5.39
CA LYS A 156 9.45 0.30 4.89
C LYS A 156 9.42 0.10 3.38
N ILE A 157 8.31 -0.40 2.82
CA ILE A 157 8.13 -0.51 1.36
C ILE A 157 8.27 0.86 0.70
N TYR A 158 7.57 1.87 1.22
CA TYR A 158 7.66 3.24 0.72
C TYR A 158 9.10 3.77 0.72
N LEU A 159 9.86 3.56 1.80
CA LEU A 159 11.26 3.99 1.88
C LEU A 159 12.13 3.31 0.81
N GLU A 160 11.98 2.00 0.61
CA GLU A 160 12.70 1.28 -0.44
C GLU A 160 12.31 1.76 -1.85
N LEU A 161 11.05 2.14 -2.07
CA LEU A 161 10.61 2.72 -3.35
C LEU A 161 11.24 4.08 -3.61
N ILE A 162 11.29 4.97 -2.61
CA ILE A 162 11.95 6.28 -2.75
C ILE A 162 13.45 6.11 -3.01
N LYS A 163 14.10 5.19 -2.30
CA LYS A 163 15.50 4.84 -2.54
C LYS A 163 15.73 4.33 -3.96
N GLU A 164 14.89 3.42 -4.44
CA GLU A 164 14.98 2.89 -5.81
C GLU A 164 14.78 3.98 -6.86
N ILE A 165 13.78 4.85 -6.67
CA ILE A 165 13.53 5.98 -7.59
C ILE A 165 14.77 6.87 -7.69
N ASN A 166 15.45 7.15 -6.56
CA ASN A 166 16.69 7.92 -6.56
C ASN A 166 17.84 7.20 -7.29
N ILE A 167 18.00 5.90 -7.08
CA ILE A 167 18.99 5.07 -7.80
C ILE A 167 18.74 5.12 -9.31
N LEU A 168 17.49 4.95 -9.74
CA LEU A 168 17.12 5.02 -11.15
C LEU A 168 17.35 6.42 -11.72
N LYS A 169 17.00 7.46 -10.96
CA LYS A 169 17.22 8.86 -11.33
C LYS A 169 18.71 9.15 -11.53
N GLU A 170 19.59 8.70 -10.64
CA GLU A 170 21.05 8.85 -10.79
C GLU A 170 21.60 8.05 -11.98
N ARG A 171 21.11 6.82 -12.17
CA ARG A 171 21.55 5.94 -13.26
C ARG A 171 21.22 6.53 -14.63
N TYR A 172 20.04 7.12 -14.76
CA TYR A 172 19.52 7.54 -16.07
C TYR A 172 19.58 9.05 -16.32
N SER A 173 19.67 9.91 -15.30
CA SER A 173 19.64 11.39 -15.47
C SER A 173 20.98 12.06 -15.77
N LYS A 174 21.92 11.32 -16.36
CA LYS A 174 23.12 11.90 -16.99
C LYS A 174 22.79 12.34 -18.41
#